data_AF-W4KKU7-F1
#
_entry.id   AF-W4KKU7-F1
#
_cell.length_a   1.000
_cell.length_b   1.000
_cell.length_c   1.000
_cell.angle_alpha   90.00
_cell.angle_beta   90.00
_cell.angle_gamma   90.00
#
_symmetry.space_group_name_H-M   'P 1'
#
loop_
_entity.id
_entity.type
_entity.pdbx_description
1 polymer ?
#
loop_
_entity_poly.entity_id
_entity_poly.type
_entity_poly.pdbx_seq_one_letter_code
_entity_poly.pdbx_strand_id
1 'polypeptide(L)'
;AISNIKHCLVTNELASEARVEPCYLLNQRLWDNKEMLTRLEWHWGMKYSSLELNVEANMIYLRQDLLESFDSNRWLLLPPPEMVDRVWARYFMIDLKSPIQQSPIESIYEGGEVFEYRLFPLDKDLRPIKRFDEPDSTNRSSPLNADPTEENSTRHSYPFDSLPILVSSVRPHFVILDSAGKLFNQPWIVSTVVPSLWPISEYDASHMLWHLEFVFGLKLRRPLDLRLRRALLCGRLLSTRVHVC
;
A
#
# COMPACT_ATOMS: atom_id res chain seq x y z
N ALA A 1 -8.52 -20.99 19.74
CA ALA A 1 -8.82 -19.55 19.62
C ALA A 1 -7.48 -18.82 19.74
N ILE A 2 -6.86 -18.49 18.61
CA ILE A 2 -5.67 -17.65 18.61
C ILE A 2 -6.19 -16.25 18.90
N SER A 3 -5.79 -15.67 20.02
CA SER A 3 -6.14 -14.30 20.37
C SER A 3 -5.68 -13.38 19.24
N ASN A 4 -6.61 -12.63 18.63
CA ASN A 4 -6.34 -11.52 17.71
C ASN A 4 -5.64 -10.39 18.48
N ILE A 5 -4.39 -10.62 18.90
CA ILE A 5 -3.60 -9.58 19.56
C ILE A 5 -3.22 -8.58 18.49
N LYS A 6 -3.85 -7.42 18.56
CA LYS A 6 -3.56 -6.29 17.69
C LYS A 6 -2.18 -5.75 18.06
N HIS A 7 -1.32 -5.67 17.07
CA HIS A 7 0.03 -5.11 17.19
C HIS A 7 0.23 -4.06 16.10
N CYS A 8 1.15 -3.14 16.32
CA CYS A 8 1.51 -2.19 15.29
C CYS A 8 2.23 -2.93 14.14
N LEU A 9 1.72 -2.82 12.91
CA LEU A 9 2.28 -3.48 11.73
C LEU A 9 3.78 -3.18 11.56
N VAL A 10 4.18 -1.93 11.83
CA VAL A 10 5.54 -1.41 11.56
C VAL A 10 6.53 -1.65 12.70
N THR A 11 6.14 -1.46 13.97
CA THR A 11 7.04 -1.66 15.13
C THR A 11 6.90 -3.02 15.80
N ASN A 12 5.85 -3.78 15.48
CA ASN A 12 5.48 -5.03 16.14
C ASN A 12 5.08 -4.89 17.63
N GLU A 13 4.94 -3.67 18.15
CA GLU A 13 4.49 -3.45 19.53
C GLU A 13 3.05 -3.88 19.72
N LEU A 14 2.77 -4.54 20.85
CA LEU A 14 1.42 -4.97 21.21
C LEU A 14 0.57 -3.78 21.66
N ALA A 15 -0.74 -3.85 21.44
CA ALA A 15 -1.68 -2.85 21.95
C ALA A 15 -1.71 -2.74 23.49
N SER A 16 -1.13 -3.69 24.21
CA SER A 16 -0.94 -3.63 25.67
C SER A 16 0.25 -2.76 26.10
N GLU A 17 1.21 -2.54 25.20
CA GLU A 17 2.48 -1.85 25.48
C GLU A 17 2.48 -0.43 24.92
N ALA A 18 1.77 -0.23 23.81
CA ALA A 18 1.65 1.06 23.14
C ALA A 18 0.22 1.35 22.70
N ARG A 19 -0.10 2.64 22.51
CA ARG A 19 -1.36 3.08 21.92
C ARG A 19 -1.36 2.74 20.42
N VAL A 20 -1.96 1.60 20.10
CA VAL A 20 -2.12 1.10 18.73
C VAL A 20 -3.56 1.28 18.29
N GLU A 21 -3.76 1.97 17.17
CA GLU A 21 -5.07 2.32 16.63
C GLU A 21 -5.25 1.76 15.20
N PRO A 22 -6.50 1.47 14.80
CA PRO A 22 -6.81 1.07 13.43
C PRO A 22 -6.63 2.24 12.45
N CYS A 23 -6.04 1.95 11.30
CA CYS A 23 -5.86 2.85 10.18
C CYS A 23 -6.50 2.24 8.93
N TYR A 24 -7.51 2.91 8.37
CA TYR A 24 -8.17 2.47 7.14
C TYR A 24 -7.43 3.01 5.92
N LEU A 25 -7.04 2.12 5.00
CA LEU A 25 -6.32 2.49 3.79
C LEU A 25 -7.22 3.24 2.80
N LEU A 26 -8.42 2.72 2.55
CA LEU A 26 -9.49 3.56 2.03
C LEU A 26 -10.04 4.40 3.17
N ASN A 27 -9.52 5.63 3.29
CA ASN A 27 -9.83 6.56 4.36
C ASN A 27 -11.36 6.76 4.53
N GLN A 28 -11.81 6.77 5.79
CA GLN A 28 -13.22 6.94 6.16
C GLN A 28 -13.88 8.19 5.57
N ARG A 29 -13.12 9.27 5.35
CA ARG A 29 -13.61 10.51 4.73
C ARG A 29 -14.11 10.30 3.29
N LEU A 30 -13.73 9.20 2.65
CA LEU A 30 -14.14 8.86 1.29
C LEU A 30 -15.35 7.91 1.24
N TRP A 31 -15.83 7.42 2.38
CA TRP A 31 -16.88 6.39 2.42
C TRP A 31 -18.26 6.92 1.99
N ASP A 32 -18.48 8.23 2.08
CA ASP A 32 -19.72 8.87 1.60
C ASP A 32 -19.71 9.15 0.09
N ASN A 33 -18.57 8.99 -0.59
CA ASN A 33 -18.44 9.26 -2.02
C ASN A 33 -18.94 8.08 -2.85
N LYS A 34 -20.27 7.97 -2.99
CA LYS A 34 -20.93 6.90 -3.74
C LYS A 34 -20.44 6.75 -5.17
N GLU A 35 -20.18 7.85 -5.87
CA GLU A 35 -19.69 7.80 -7.26
C GLU A 35 -18.31 7.14 -7.35
N MET A 36 -17.40 7.50 -6.44
CA MET A 36 -16.08 6.89 -6.35
C MET A 36 -16.18 5.41 -5.95
N LEU A 37 -17.00 5.08 -4.94
CA LEU A 37 -17.18 3.68 -4.50
C LEU A 37 -17.76 2.80 -5.61
N THR A 38 -18.77 3.27 -6.35
CA THR A 38 -19.31 2.53 -7.49
C THR A 38 -18.27 2.33 -8.60
N ARG A 39 -17.38 3.31 -8.81
CA ARG A 39 -16.24 3.13 -9.74
C ARG A 39 -15.26 2.08 -9.21
N LEU A 40 -14.94 2.07 -7.92
CA LEU A 40 -14.06 1.06 -7.33
C LEU A 40 -14.67 -0.33 -7.48
N GLU A 41 -15.94 -0.51 -7.11
CA GLU A 41 -16.67 -1.77 -7.29
C GLU A 41 -16.60 -2.28 -8.72
N TRP A 42 -16.84 -1.39 -9.70
CA TRP A 42 -16.74 -1.74 -11.11
C TRP A 42 -15.34 -2.26 -11.48
N HIS A 43 -14.28 -1.51 -11.14
CA HIS A 43 -12.92 -1.93 -11.51
C HIS A 43 -12.44 -3.17 -10.74
N TRP A 44 -12.99 -3.39 -9.55
CA TRP A 44 -12.71 -4.57 -8.72
C TRP A 44 -13.56 -5.77 -9.12
N GLY A 45 -14.43 -5.65 -10.14
CA GLY A 45 -15.31 -6.75 -10.57
C GLY A 45 -16.28 -7.18 -9.47
N MET A 46 -16.65 -6.25 -8.58
CA MET A 46 -17.58 -6.48 -7.49
C MET A 46 -19.02 -6.26 -7.95
N LYS A 47 -19.98 -6.80 -7.20
CA LYS A 47 -21.38 -6.47 -7.41
C LYS A 47 -21.63 -5.02 -7.00
N TYR A 48 -22.61 -4.39 -7.62
CA TYR A 48 -23.02 -3.05 -7.23
C TYR A 48 -23.43 -3.00 -5.76
N SER A 49 -22.94 -2.01 -5.02
CA SER A 49 -23.21 -1.80 -3.60
C SER A 49 -22.81 -2.99 -2.72
N SER A 50 -21.77 -3.73 -3.08
CA SER A 50 -21.24 -4.85 -2.29
C SER A 50 -19.84 -4.58 -1.71
N LEU A 51 -19.29 -3.37 -1.88
CA LEU A 51 -18.01 -3.01 -1.30
C LEU A 51 -18.15 -2.74 0.21
N GLU A 52 -17.61 -3.66 1.02
CA GLU A 52 -17.50 -3.51 2.46
C GLU A 52 -16.19 -2.81 2.83
N LEU A 53 -16.28 -1.69 3.57
CA LEU A 53 -15.12 -0.84 3.89
C LEU A 53 -14.61 -1.01 5.33
N ASN A 54 -15.50 -1.43 6.24
CA ASN A 54 -15.15 -1.70 7.63
C ASN A 54 -14.78 -3.17 7.83
N VAL A 55 -13.69 -3.58 7.19
CA VAL A 55 -13.18 -4.96 7.18
C VAL A 55 -11.67 -4.97 7.47
N GLU A 56 -11.16 -6.06 8.05
CA GLU A 56 -9.72 -6.24 8.28
C GLU A 56 -8.90 -6.13 6.98
N ALA A 57 -9.49 -6.51 5.84
CA ALA A 57 -8.88 -6.35 4.53
C ALA A 57 -8.56 -4.89 4.13
N ASN A 58 -9.15 -3.89 4.78
CA ASN A 58 -8.93 -2.46 4.54
C ASN A 58 -8.23 -1.76 5.72
N MET A 59 -7.78 -2.51 6.73
CA MET A 59 -7.36 -1.95 8.01
C MET A 59 -5.99 -2.49 8.44
N ILE A 60 -5.05 -1.58 8.69
CA ILE A 60 -3.80 -1.89 9.40
C ILE A 60 -3.87 -1.32 10.82
N TYR A 61 -3.01 -1.81 11.70
CA TYR A 61 -2.89 -1.26 13.05
C TYR A 61 -1.55 -0.54 13.17
N LEU A 62 -1.57 0.70 13.66
CA LEU A 62 -0.39 1.55 13.78
C LEU A 62 -0.31 2.15 15.18
N ARG A 63 0.91 2.31 15.69
CA ARG A 63 1.17 3.14 16.86
C ARG A 63 0.81 4.60 16.55
N GLN A 64 0.34 5.33 17.55
CA GLN A 64 -0.17 6.71 17.40
C GLN A 64 0.72 7.64 16.56
N ASP A 65 2.03 7.67 16.79
CA ASP A 65 2.98 8.53 16.07
C ASP A 65 3.15 8.12 14.59
N LEU A 66 3.09 6.81 14.31
CA LEU A 66 3.13 6.28 12.95
C LEU A 66 1.82 6.51 12.21
N LEU A 67 0.69 6.44 12.90
CA LEU A 67 -0.62 6.81 12.37
C LEU A 67 -0.63 8.28 11.92
N GLU A 68 -0.20 9.20 12.80
CA GLU A 68 -0.10 10.63 12.47
C GLU A 68 0.83 10.89 11.27
N SER A 69 1.96 10.18 11.23
CA SER A 69 2.91 10.25 10.11
C SER A 69 2.32 9.70 8.80
N PHE A 70 1.54 8.62 8.87
CA PHE A 70 0.86 8.01 7.73
C PHE A 70 -0.23 8.93 7.16
N ASP A 71 -1.07 9.51 8.03
CA ASP A 71 -2.11 10.47 7.67
C ASP A 71 -1.55 11.78 7.10
N SER A 72 -0.33 12.14 7.52
CA SER A 72 0.41 13.29 7.00
C SER A 72 1.15 13.00 5.67
N ASN A 73 0.89 11.84 5.04
CA ASN A 73 1.52 11.40 3.79
C ASN A 73 3.05 11.39 3.81
N ARG A 74 3.66 11.06 4.97
CA ARG A 74 5.13 10.99 5.08
C ARG A 74 5.70 9.66 4.59
N TRP A 75 4.86 8.63 4.50
CA TRP A 75 5.21 7.30 4.01
C TRP A 75 3.96 6.56 3.53
N LEU A 76 4.17 5.47 2.81
CA LEU A 76 3.11 4.58 2.31
C LEU A 76 3.53 3.11 2.41
N LEU A 77 2.56 2.21 2.29
CA LEU A 77 2.83 0.79 2.10
C LEU A 77 3.00 0.49 0.62
N LEU A 78 4.10 -0.12 0.24
CA LEU A 78 4.41 -0.46 -1.13
C LEU A 78 4.34 -1.99 -1.29
N PRO A 79 3.39 -2.52 -2.08
CA PRO A 79 3.37 -3.93 -2.42
C PRO A 79 4.57 -4.32 -3.27
N PRO A 80 4.85 -5.63 -3.41
CA PRO A 80 5.81 -6.13 -4.37
C PRO A 80 5.47 -5.71 -5.81
N PRO A 81 6.48 -5.48 -6.67
CA PRO A 81 6.29 -5.05 -8.05
C PRO A 81 5.35 -5.97 -8.84
N GLU A 82 5.46 -7.29 -8.67
CA GLU A 82 4.61 -8.25 -9.35
C GLU A 82 3.13 -8.14 -8.94
N MET A 83 2.83 -7.73 -7.70
CA MET A 83 1.47 -7.49 -7.26
C MET A 83 0.91 -6.20 -7.88
N VAL A 84 1.72 -5.14 -7.95
CA VAL A 84 1.36 -3.90 -8.63
C VAL A 84 1.07 -4.18 -10.12
N ASP A 85 1.92 -4.95 -10.78
CA ASP A 85 1.77 -5.31 -12.19
C ASP A 85 0.53 -6.17 -12.46
N ARG A 86 0.21 -7.15 -11.59
CA ARG A 86 -1.03 -7.95 -11.72
C ARG A 86 -2.27 -7.08 -11.61
N VAL A 87 -2.29 -6.17 -10.64
CA VAL A 87 -3.41 -5.24 -10.44
C VAL A 87 -3.51 -4.30 -11.65
N TRP A 88 -2.40 -3.71 -12.07
CA TRP A 88 -2.32 -2.87 -13.26
C TRP A 88 -2.83 -3.56 -14.53
N ALA A 89 -2.30 -4.75 -14.84
CA ALA A 89 -2.67 -5.50 -16.02
C ALA A 89 -4.17 -5.79 -16.03
N ARG A 90 -4.75 -6.07 -14.88
CA ARG A 90 -6.20 -6.21 -14.74
C ARG A 90 -6.95 -4.92 -15.08
N TYR A 91 -6.56 -3.76 -14.53
CA TYR A 91 -7.17 -2.46 -14.87
C TYR A 91 -7.07 -2.15 -16.36
N PHE A 92 -5.93 -2.41 -16.98
CA PHE A 92 -5.70 -2.21 -18.40
C PHE A 92 -6.57 -3.15 -19.26
N MET A 93 -6.68 -4.42 -18.87
CA MET A 93 -7.48 -5.41 -19.61
C MET A 93 -8.99 -5.18 -19.49
N ILE A 94 -9.47 -4.56 -18.41
CA ILE A 94 -10.88 -4.15 -18.26
C ILE A 94 -11.28 -3.16 -19.37
N ASP A 95 -10.39 -2.25 -19.77
CA ASP A 95 -10.67 -1.30 -20.85
C ASP A 95 -10.75 -1.97 -22.24
N LEU A 96 -10.21 -3.19 -22.37
CA LEU A 96 -10.19 -3.94 -23.63
C LEU A 96 -11.31 -4.98 -23.74
N LYS A 97 -11.94 -5.37 -22.61
CA LYS A 97 -12.96 -6.42 -22.57
C LYS A 97 -14.37 -5.84 -22.37
N SER A 98 -15.38 -6.57 -22.88
CA SER A 98 -16.79 -6.25 -22.63
C SER A 98 -17.14 -6.40 -21.14
N PRO A 99 -18.06 -5.58 -20.57
CA PRO A 99 -18.42 -5.57 -19.15
C PRO A 99 -18.76 -6.91 -18.48
N ILE A 100 -19.11 -7.92 -19.27
CA ILE A 100 -19.79 -9.14 -18.83
C ILE A 100 -18.80 -10.21 -18.29
N GLN A 101 -17.48 -10.03 -18.42
CA GLN A 101 -16.46 -11.05 -18.10
C GLN A 101 -15.47 -10.68 -16.99
N GLN A 102 -15.81 -9.75 -16.09
CA GLN A 102 -14.89 -9.36 -15.04
C GLN A 102 -14.93 -10.38 -13.88
N SER A 103 -13.85 -11.14 -13.69
CA SER A 103 -13.67 -11.92 -12.45
C SER A 103 -13.54 -10.97 -11.25
N PRO A 104 -13.83 -11.37 -10.01
CA PRO A 104 -13.53 -10.53 -8.83
C PRO A 104 -12.04 -10.21 -8.72
N ILE A 105 -11.67 -9.06 -8.13
CA ILE A 105 -10.27 -8.67 -7.95
C ILE A 105 -9.49 -9.70 -7.15
N GLU A 106 -10.14 -10.39 -6.23
CA GLU A 106 -9.57 -11.46 -5.41
C GLU A 106 -9.00 -12.62 -6.25
N SER A 107 -9.45 -12.79 -7.50
CA SER A 107 -8.91 -13.83 -8.37
C SER A 107 -7.42 -13.65 -8.67
N ILE A 108 -6.87 -12.43 -8.53
CA ILE A 108 -5.43 -12.16 -8.75
C ILE A 108 -4.56 -12.49 -7.54
N TYR A 109 -5.18 -12.81 -6.39
CA TYR A 109 -4.48 -13.19 -5.17
C TYR A 109 -4.20 -14.68 -5.09
N GLU A 110 -4.75 -15.47 -6.02
CA GLU A 110 -4.49 -16.92 -6.10
C GLU A 110 -4.80 -17.68 -4.79
N GLY A 111 -5.78 -17.20 -4.03
CA GLY A 111 -6.17 -17.75 -2.73
C GLY A 111 -5.31 -17.27 -1.56
N GLY A 112 -4.38 -16.33 -1.77
CA GLY A 112 -3.61 -15.70 -0.71
C GLY A 112 -4.47 -14.89 0.25
N GLU A 113 -4.25 -15.10 1.55
CA GLU A 113 -4.95 -14.39 2.64
C GLU A 113 -4.06 -13.36 3.35
N VAL A 114 -2.74 -13.47 3.16
CA VAL A 114 -1.72 -12.55 3.69
C VAL A 114 -0.84 -12.06 2.56
N PHE A 115 -0.35 -10.84 2.70
CA PHE A 115 0.37 -10.13 1.65
C PHE A 115 1.56 -9.40 2.24
N GLU A 116 2.59 -9.27 1.42
CA GLU A 116 3.83 -8.61 1.75
C GLU A 116 3.78 -7.14 1.34
N TYR A 117 4.41 -6.30 2.16
CA TYR A 117 4.53 -4.86 1.92
C TYR A 117 5.88 -4.36 2.42
N ARG A 118 6.35 -3.26 1.84
CA ARG A 118 7.47 -2.48 2.39
C ARG A 118 7.01 -1.09 2.77
N LEU A 119 7.62 -0.55 3.82
CA LEU A 119 7.45 0.86 4.14
C LEU A 119 8.26 1.69 3.13
N PHE A 120 7.56 2.53 2.39
CA PHE A 120 8.16 3.43 1.43
C PHE A 120 8.15 4.86 1.99
N PRO A 121 9.32 5.45 2.27
CA PRO A 121 9.38 6.82 2.78
C PRO A 121 9.13 7.82 1.64
N LEU A 122 8.15 8.72 1.84
CA LEU A 122 7.94 9.88 0.97
C LEU A 122 8.73 11.10 1.47
N ASP A 123 9.12 11.06 2.75
CA ASP A 123 9.88 12.10 3.42
C ASP A 123 11.23 11.54 3.91
N LYS A 124 12.32 12.24 3.55
CA LYS A 124 13.69 11.87 3.94
C LYS A 124 13.95 12.06 5.44
N ASP A 125 13.19 12.94 6.08
CA ASP A 125 13.30 13.24 7.51
C ASP A 125 12.42 12.30 8.36
N LEU A 126 11.95 11.18 7.79
CA LEU A 126 11.16 10.19 8.53
C LEU A 126 12.01 9.60 9.65
N ARG A 127 11.49 9.67 10.88
CA ARG A 127 12.21 9.23 12.07
C ARG A 127 12.54 7.73 11.96
N PRO A 128 13.73 7.30 12.44
CA PRO A 128 14.03 5.89 12.52
C PRO A 128 12.99 5.11 13.33
N ILE A 129 12.67 3.91 12.86
CA ILE A 129 11.67 3.02 13.42
C ILE A 129 12.39 2.01 14.29
N LYS A 130 11.99 1.92 15.56
CA LYS A 130 12.38 0.82 16.44
C LYS A 130 11.35 -0.29 16.26
N ARG A 131 11.76 -1.46 15.77
CA ARG A 131 10.91 -2.63 15.59
C ARG A 131 11.32 -3.70 16.60
N PHE A 132 10.35 -4.28 17.30
CA PHE A 132 10.55 -5.34 18.28
C PHE A 132 10.48 -6.70 17.58
N ASP A 133 11.35 -7.60 18.01
CA ASP A 133 11.36 -8.97 17.49
C ASP A 133 10.08 -9.69 17.91
N GLU A 134 9.57 -10.57 17.06
CA GLU A 134 8.41 -11.38 17.38
C GLU A 134 8.75 -12.26 18.59
N PRO A 135 7.88 -12.35 19.62
CA PRO A 135 8.15 -13.19 20.76
C PRO A 135 8.27 -14.64 20.28
N ASP A 136 9.49 -15.14 20.31
CA ASP A 136 9.87 -16.43 19.74
C ASP A 136 9.02 -17.54 20.38
N SER A 137 8.01 -18.03 19.68
CA SER A 137 7.06 -19.03 20.20
C SER A 137 7.68 -20.43 20.33
N THR A 138 8.95 -20.59 19.92
CA THR A 138 9.63 -21.88 19.86
C THR A 138 10.94 -21.99 20.66
N ASN A 139 11.52 -20.91 21.20
CA ASN A 139 12.76 -21.01 21.96
C ASN A 139 12.59 -20.60 23.42
N ARG A 140 12.02 -21.52 24.20
CA ARG A 140 12.08 -21.50 25.66
C ARG A 140 13.44 -22.00 26.17
N SER A 141 14.52 -21.50 25.58
CA SER A 141 15.88 -21.68 26.07
C SER A 141 16.53 -20.29 26.14
N SER A 142 16.12 -19.54 27.16
CA SER A 142 16.87 -18.36 27.59
C SER A 142 18.32 -18.77 27.84
N PRO A 143 19.32 -18.09 27.27
CA PRO A 143 20.64 -18.10 27.85
C PRO A 143 20.49 -17.62 29.30
N LEU A 144 20.98 -18.39 30.27
CA LEU A 144 20.89 -18.08 31.71
C LEU A 144 21.55 -16.74 32.12
N ASN A 145 22.08 -15.97 31.17
CA ASN A 145 22.88 -14.77 31.37
C ASN A 145 22.46 -13.57 30.48
N ALA A 146 21.26 -13.56 29.91
CA ALA A 146 20.79 -12.37 29.22
C ALA A 146 20.42 -11.28 30.25
N ASP A 147 21.05 -10.12 30.14
CA ASP A 147 20.74 -8.94 30.95
C ASP A 147 19.26 -8.58 30.75
N PRO A 148 18.44 -8.35 31.80
CA PRO A 148 17.00 -8.11 31.67
C PRO A 148 16.64 -6.81 30.93
N THR A 149 17.64 -6.06 30.49
CA THR A 149 17.56 -4.70 29.97
C THR A 149 17.68 -4.59 28.45
N GLU A 150 18.05 -5.66 27.73
CA GLU A 150 18.06 -5.63 26.26
C GLU A 150 16.68 -5.98 25.72
N GLU A 151 15.85 -4.95 25.53
CA GLU A 151 14.67 -5.07 24.67
C GLU A 151 15.14 -5.47 23.27
N ASN A 152 14.90 -6.73 22.87
CA ASN A 152 15.16 -7.29 21.54
C ASN A 152 14.42 -6.46 20.46
N SER A 153 15.10 -5.40 20.02
CA SER A 153 14.52 -4.41 19.14
C SER A 153 15.60 -3.84 18.25
N THR A 154 15.30 -3.78 16.97
CA THR A 154 16.21 -3.30 15.95
C THR A 154 15.75 -1.94 15.45
N ARG A 155 16.70 -1.02 15.26
CA ARG A 155 16.43 0.33 14.75
C ARG A 155 16.67 0.36 13.24
N HIS A 156 15.64 0.70 12.48
CA HIS A 156 15.66 0.85 11.04
C HIS A 156 15.55 2.32 10.67
N SER A 157 16.38 2.77 9.74
CA SER A 157 16.43 4.18 9.30
C SER A 157 16.23 4.27 7.80
N TYR A 158 15.94 5.47 7.30
CA TYR A 158 15.84 5.76 5.86
C TYR A 158 17.01 5.12 5.08
N PRO A 159 16.78 4.46 3.93
CA PRO A 159 15.51 4.31 3.22
C PRO A 159 14.60 3.19 3.73
N PHE A 160 14.91 2.56 4.87
CA PHE A 160 14.20 1.43 5.48
C PHE A 160 14.29 0.13 4.68
N ASP A 161 15.35 -0.04 3.90
CA ASP A 161 15.74 -1.29 3.24
C ASP A 161 16.04 -2.43 4.24
N SER A 162 16.57 -2.09 5.42
CA SER A 162 16.79 -3.02 6.52
C SER A 162 15.54 -3.37 7.33
N LEU A 163 14.44 -2.62 7.17
CA LEU A 163 13.17 -2.94 7.85
C LEU A 163 12.64 -4.25 7.25
N PRO A 164 12.27 -5.25 8.08
CA PRO A 164 11.71 -6.49 7.59
C PRO A 164 10.46 -6.25 6.73
N ILE A 165 10.19 -7.20 5.84
CA ILE A 165 8.94 -7.22 5.06
C ILE A 165 7.76 -7.22 6.03
N LEU A 166 6.82 -6.32 5.80
CA LEU A 166 5.60 -6.18 6.59
C LEU A 166 4.56 -7.14 6.01
N VAL A 167 4.10 -8.09 6.81
CA VAL A 167 3.08 -9.07 6.41
C VAL A 167 1.73 -8.68 7.03
N SER A 168 0.69 -8.60 6.20
CA SER A 168 -0.66 -8.22 6.66
C SER A 168 -1.76 -8.89 5.82
N SER A 169 -2.93 -9.10 6.42
CA SER A 169 -4.14 -9.58 5.74
C SER A 169 -4.87 -8.50 4.93
N VAL A 170 -4.40 -7.26 5.00
CA VAL A 170 -4.88 -6.18 4.16
C VAL A 170 -4.74 -6.54 2.69
N ARG A 171 -5.78 -6.27 1.90
CA ARG A 171 -5.79 -6.59 0.46
C ARG A 171 -4.97 -5.57 -0.34
N PRO A 172 -4.16 -6.03 -1.32
CA PRO A 172 -3.29 -5.17 -2.09
C PRO A 172 -3.99 -4.04 -2.85
N HIS A 173 -5.25 -4.21 -3.26
CA HIS A 173 -5.96 -3.17 -3.99
C HIS A 173 -6.27 -1.92 -3.16
N PHE A 174 -6.49 -2.08 -1.85
CA PHE A 174 -6.63 -0.95 -0.93
C PHE A 174 -5.30 -0.23 -0.72
N VAL A 175 -4.20 -0.99 -0.58
CA VAL A 175 -2.85 -0.45 -0.46
C VAL A 175 -2.46 0.33 -1.71
N ILE A 176 -2.66 -0.25 -2.89
CA ILE A 176 -2.36 0.41 -4.18
C ILE A 176 -3.16 1.72 -4.31
N LEU A 177 -4.42 1.72 -3.88
CA LEU A 177 -5.27 2.90 -3.92
C LEU A 177 -4.77 4.03 -3.01
N ASP A 178 -4.44 3.72 -1.76
CA ASP A 178 -3.84 4.68 -0.80
C ASP A 178 -2.50 5.21 -1.34
N SER A 179 -1.60 4.30 -1.71
CA SER A 179 -0.26 4.61 -2.18
C SER A 179 -0.27 5.47 -3.44
N ALA A 180 -1.14 5.16 -4.39
CA ALA A 180 -1.28 5.96 -5.60
C ALA A 180 -1.81 7.37 -5.32
N GLY A 181 -2.74 7.51 -4.36
CA GLY A 181 -3.23 8.82 -3.94
C GLY A 181 -2.15 9.69 -3.28
N LYS A 182 -1.28 9.07 -2.48
CA LYS A 182 -0.14 9.74 -1.84
C LYS A 182 0.95 10.14 -2.85
N LEU A 183 1.31 9.24 -3.76
CA LEU A 183 2.30 9.47 -4.82
C LEU A 183 1.87 10.58 -5.78
N PHE A 184 0.59 10.60 -6.18
CA PHE A 184 0.06 11.62 -7.08
C PHE A 184 0.23 13.04 -6.52
N ASN A 185 0.25 13.19 -5.19
CA ASN A 185 0.45 14.48 -4.54
C ASN A 185 1.94 14.81 -4.28
N GLN A 186 2.88 13.90 -4.56
CA GLN A 186 4.33 14.07 -4.34
C GLN A 186 5.23 13.46 -5.45
N PRO A 187 5.22 14.00 -6.68
CA PRO A 187 5.81 13.33 -7.84
C PRO A 187 7.35 13.37 -7.99
N TRP A 188 8.12 13.93 -7.04
CA TRP A 188 9.52 14.34 -7.31
C TRP A 188 10.62 13.55 -6.57
N ILE A 189 10.32 12.64 -5.63
CA ILE A 189 11.35 12.05 -4.72
C ILE A 189 11.45 10.52 -4.78
N VAL A 190 10.60 9.83 -5.55
CA VAL A 190 10.30 8.41 -5.28
C VAL A 190 11.07 7.36 -6.08
N SER A 191 11.55 7.62 -7.30
CA SER A 191 12.10 6.54 -8.14
C SER A 191 13.42 5.96 -7.65
N THR A 192 14.28 6.75 -6.99
CA THR A 192 15.62 6.30 -6.56
C THR A 192 15.59 5.41 -5.32
N VAL A 193 14.50 5.43 -4.54
CA VAL A 193 14.39 4.67 -3.28
C VAL A 193 13.89 3.25 -3.53
N VAL A 194 13.05 3.05 -4.56
CA VAL A 194 12.44 1.76 -4.86
C VAL A 194 13.48 0.64 -5.03
N PRO A 195 14.59 0.79 -5.78
CA PRO A 195 15.58 -0.28 -5.95
C PRO A 195 16.27 -0.71 -4.64
N SER A 196 16.29 0.16 -3.62
CA SER A 196 16.79 -0.20 -2.28
C SER A 196 15.80 -1.08 -1.52
N LEU A 197 14.51 -0.95 -1.80
CA LEU A 197 13.45 -1.72 -1.16
C LEU A 197 13.18 -3.03 -1.89
N TRP A 198 13.07 -2.99 -3.21
CA TRP A 198 12.84 -4.15 -4.05
C TRP A 198 14.04 -4.37 -4.97
N PRO A 199 14.52 -5.62 -5.15
CA PRO A 199 15.68 -5.92 -5.98
C PRO A 199 15.33 -5.85 -7.48
N ILE A 200 14.97 -4.66 -7.96
CA ILE A 200 14.55 -4.37 -9.33
C ILE A 200 15.37 -3.22 -9.93
N SER A 201 15.34 -3.08 -11.25
CA SER A 201 16.05 -1.99 -11.92
C SER A 201 15.36 -0.63 -11.68
N GLU A 202 16.09 0.47 -11.89
CA GLU A 202 15.49 1.83 -11.87
C GLU A 202 14.38 2.00 -12.92
N TYR A 203 14.50 1.29 -14.05
CA TYR A 203 13.48 1.26 -15.09
C TYR A 203 12.19 0.61 -14.57
N ASP A 204 12.30 -0.58 -13.97
CA ASP A 204 11.15 -1.29 -13.40
C ASP A 204 10.54 -0.53 -12.22
N ALA A 205 11.38 0.11 -11.40
CA ALA A 205 10.94 1.00 -10.33
C ALA A 205 10.09 2.17 -10.85
N SER A 206 10.58 2.85 -11.90
CA SER A 206 9.85 3.95 -12.54
C SER A 206 8.53 3.46 -13.15
N HIS A 207 8.55 2.26 -13.77
CA HIS A 207 7.37 1.64 -14.35
C HIS A 207 6.32 1.26 -13.29
N MET A 208 6.74 0.69 -12.17
CA MET A 208 5.88 0.37 -11.03
C MET A 208 5.23 1.62 -10.43
N LEU A 209 6.00 2.69 -10.21
CA LEU A 209 5.44 3.96 -9.70
C LEU A 209 4.45 4.57 -10.69
N TRP A 210 4.75 4.48 -11.99
CA TRP A 210 3.84 4.92 -13.04
C TRP A 210 2.53 4.11 -13.06
N HIS A 211 2.59 2.79 -12.85
CA HIS A 211 1.39 1.96 -12.71
C HIS A 211 0.52 2.41 -11.53
N LEU A 212 1.12 2.69 -10.37
CA LEU A 212 0.39 3.20 -9.21
C LEU A 212 -0.30 4.54 -9.55
N GLU A 213 0.45 5.52 -10.04
CA GLU A 213 -0.09 6.84 -10.39
C GLU A 213 -1.22 6.77 -11.42
N PHE A 214 -1.10 5.93 -12.44
CA PHE A 214 -2.11 5.80 -13.49
C PHE A 214 -3.41 5.19 -12.97
N VAL A 215 -3.34 4.16 -12.12
CA VAL A 215 -4.53 3.58 -11.46
C VAL A 215 -5.34 4.67 -10.77
N PHE A 216 -4.68 5.65 -10.14
CA PHE A 216 -5.35 6.77 -9.47
C PHE A 216 -5.82 7.87 -10.43
N GLY A 217 -4.94 8.38 -11.28
CA GLY A 217 -5.18 9.57 -12.10
C GLY A 217 -6.28 9.41 -13.15
N LEU A 218 -6.34 8.26 -13.84
CA LEU A 218 -7.26 8.07 -14.97
C LEU A 218 -8.64 7.51 -14.58
N LYS A 219 -8.72 6.85 -13.42
CA LYS A 219 -9.90 6.06 -13.05
C LYS A 219 -10.66 6.59 -11.85
N LEU A 220 -10.02 7.38 -10.99
CA LEU A 220 -10.61 7.78 -9.71
C LEU A 220 -10.84 9.29 -9.57
N ARG A 221 -10.02 10.14 -10.19
CA ARG A 221 -10.15 11.60 -10.01
C ARG A 221 -11.13 12.27 -10.98
N ARG A 222 -11.15 11.93 -12.28
CA ARG A 222 -12.14 12.40 -13.29
C ARG A 222 -12.17 11.49 -14.53
N PRO A 223 -13.30 11.36 -15.25
CA PRO A 223 -13.28 10.77 -16.59
C PRO A 223 -12.50 11.71 -17.53
N LEU A 224 -11.26 11.36 -17.85
CA LEU A 224 -10.54 11.97 -18.97
C LEU A 224 -11.29 11.64 -20.27
N ASP A 225 -11.44 12.65 -21.12
CA ASP A 225 -11.96 12.53 -22.48
C ASP A 225 -11.27 11.36 -23.20
N LEU A 226 -12.07 10.51 -23.86
CA LEU A 226 -11.65 9.29 -24.55
C LEU A 226 -10.48 9.52 -25.52
N ARG A 227 -10.31 10.75 -26.03
CA ARG A 227 -9.19 11.15 -26.89
C ARG A 227 -7.84 11.19 -26.18
N LEU A 228 -7.79 11.69 -24.94
CA LEU A 228 -6.58 11.70 -24.11
C LEU A 228 -6.21 10.29 -23.63
N ARG A 229 -7.21 9.45 -23.35
CA ARG A 229 -7.01 8.03 -23.02
C ARG A 229 -6.24 7.29 -24.11
N ARG A 230 -6.61 7.48 -25.38
CA ARG A 230 -5.90 6.86 -26.52
C ARG A 230 -4.49 7.41 -26.73
N ALA A 231 -4.25 8.69 -26.50
CA ALA A 231 -2.94 9.30 -26.67
C ALA A 231 -1.91 8.82 -25.62
N LEU A 232 -2.35 8.62 -24.37
CA LEU A 232 -1.52 8.10 -23.27
C LEU A 232 -1.23 6.61 -23.43
N LEU A 233 -2.21 5.80 -23.86
CA LEU A 233 -2.04 4.36 -24.14
C LEU A 233 -1.07 4.08 -25.30
N CYS A 234 -0.91 5.02 -26.24
CA CYS A 234 0.03 4.90 -27.36
C CYS A 234 1.42 5.50 -27.10
N GLY A 235 1.74 5.89 -25.86
CA GLY A 235 3.05 6.44 -25.50
C GLY A 235 3.39 7.79 -26.17
N ARG A 236 2.39 8.54 -26.67
CA ARG A 236 2.61 9.76 -27.49
C ARG A 236 2.66 11.06 -26.70
N LEU A 237 2.71 11.04 -25.38
CA LEU A 237 2.88 12.24 -24.56
C LEU A 237 4.12 12.13 -23.67
N LEU A 238 5.26 11.89 -24.29
CA LEU A 238 6.51 12.48 -23.81
C LEU A 238 6.50 13.93 -24.27
N SER A 239 6.47 14.87 -23.32
CA SER A 239 6.48 16.32 -23.53
C SER A 239 5.14 16.92 -23.95
N THR A 240 4.33 17.32 -22.96
CA THR A 240 3.76 18.68 -23.00
C THR A 240 3.33 19.09 -21.60
N ARG A 241 3.99 20.14 -21.10
CA ARG A 241 3.56 20.92 -19.94
C ARG A 241 2.09 21.30 -20.14
N VAL A 242 1.22 20.87 -19.23
CA VAL A 242 -0.06 21.55 -19.05
C VAL A 242 0.15 22.58 -17.96
N HIS A 243 0.33 23.84 -18.39
CA HIS A 243 0.20 24.99 -17.50
C HIS A 243 -1.23 25.03 -16.97
N VAL A 244 -1.35 25.03 -15.64
CA VAL A 244 -2.58 25.34 -14.93
C VAL A 244 -2.73 26.86 -14.93
N CYS A 245 -3.80 27.34 -15.56
CA CYS A 245 -4.45 28.60 -15.22
C CYS A 245 -5.66 28.28 -14.35
#